data_AF-A0A2H5EUE4-F1
#
_entry.id   AF-A0A2H5EUE4-F1
#
_cell.length_a   1.000
_cell.length_b   1.000
_cell.length_c   1.000
_cell.angle_alpha   90.00
_cell.angle_beta   90.00
_cell.angle_gamma   90.00
#
_symmetry.space_group_name_H-M   'P 1'
#
loop_
_entity.id
_entity.type
_entity.pdbx_description
1 polymer ?
#
loop_
_entity_poly.entity_id
_entity_poly.type
_entity_poly.pdbx_seq_one_letter_code
_entity_poly.pdbx_strand_id
1 'polypeptide(L)'
;MFKTTPLKRLRELRWLEMLPANVDVPAVFDRPGQVVPIERATVDEIEFALVALARQQSDLYRLTGALDDVLKMARRQGACGADNAILAAARDLEGGK
;
A
#
# COMPACT_ATOMS: atom_id res chain seq x y z
N MET A 1 8.17 16.14 -36.64
CA MET A 1 7.13 15.14 -36.32
C MET A 1 7.52 14.48 -35.00
N PHE A 2 6.97 14.93 -33.87
CA PHE A 2 7.33 14.38 -32.55
C PHE A 2 6.82 12.93 -32.48
N LYS A 3 7.74 11.96 -32.49
CA LYS A 3 7.40 10.56 -32.22
C LYS A 3 7.04 10.45 -30.75
N THR A 4 5.75 10.58 -30.40
CA THR A 4 5.27 10.26 -29.07
C THR A 4 5.49 8.77 -28.83
N THR A 5 6.28 8.42 -27.81
CA THR A 5 6.52 7.01 -27.44
C THR A 5 5.21 6.37 -27.00
N PRO A 6 5.05 5.04 -27.13
CA PRO A 6 3.86 4.34 -26.64
C PRO A 6 3.56 4.68 -25.17
N LEU A 7 4.58 4.69 -24.30
CA LEU A 7 4.41 5.05 -22.89
C LEU A 7 3.93 6.49 -22.70
N LYS A 8 4.46 7.44 -23.48
CA LYS A 8 4.01 8.84 -23.42
C LYS A 8 2.53 8.96 -23.79
N ARG A 9 2.08 8.25 -24.84
CA ARG A 9 0.66 8.21 -25.24
C ARG A 9 -0.23 7.58 -24.16
N LEU A 10 0.25 6.51 -23.51
CA LEU A 10 -0.49 5.87 -22.42
C LEU A 10 -0.65 6.83 -21.23
N ARG A 11 0.40 7.55 -20.83
CA ARG A 11 0.34 8.53 -19.73
C ARG A 11 -0.54 9.76 -20.03
N GLU A 12 -0.79 10.08 -21.29
CA GLU A 12 -1.74 11.14 -21.68
C GLU A 12 -3.20 10.75 -21.35
N LEU A 13 -3.49 9.46 -21.13
CA LEU A 13 -4.79 9.00 -20.62
C LEU A 13 -4.87 9.28 -19.11
N ARG A 14 -5.92 10.01 -18.69
CA ARG A 14 -6.13 10.47 -17.30
C ARG A 14 -6.02 9.36 -16.25
N TRP A 15 -6.40 8.13 -16.56
CA TRP A 15 -6.35 7.00 -15.62
C TRP A 15 -5.01 6.23 -15.63
N LEU A 16 -4.06 6.61 -16.48
CA LEU A 16 -2.72 6.01 -16.58
C LEU A 16 -1.60 7.02 -16.33
N GLU A 17 -1.93 8.24 -15.88
CA GLU A 17 -0.95 9.29 -15.57
C GLU A 17 0.05 8.86 -14.49
N MET A 18 -0.38 7.96 -13.58
CA MET A 18 0.41 7.41 -12.49
C MET A 18 1.30 6.22 -12.90
N LEU A 19 1.34 5.83 -14.19
CA LEU A 19 2.23 4.76 -14.63
C LEU A 19 3.69 5.09 -14.28
N PRO A 20 4.33 4.31 -13.42
CA PRO A 20 5.65 4.64 -12.91
C PRO A 20 6.72 4.52 -14.01
N ALA A 21 7.89 5.12 -13.80
CA ALA A 21 9.01 4.95 -14.74
C ALA A 21 9.59 3.52 -14.68
N ASN A 22 9.59 2.93 -13.48
CA ASN A 22 10.06 1.59 -13.22
C ASN A 22 9.04 0.83 -12.38
N VAL A 23 9.04 -0.48 -12.52
CA VAL A 23 8.22 -1.40 -11.73
C VAL A 23 9.15 -2.26 -10.89
N ASP A 24 8.84 -2.39 -9.60
CA ASP A 24 9.52 -3.31 -8.70
C ASP A 24 8.88 -4.69 -8.84
N VAL A 25 9.65 -5.65 -9.36
CA VAL A 25 9.23 -7.03 -9.55
C VAL A 25 9.79 -7.83 -8.37
N PRO A 26 8.94 -8.47 -7.55
CA PRO A 26 9.42 -9.23 -6.40
C PRO A 26 10.27 -10.43 -6.84
N ALA A 27 11.05 -10.98 -5.91
CA ALA A 27 11.70 -12.27 -6.13
C ALA A 27 10.63 -13.36 -6.30
N VAL A 28 10.76 -14.18 -7.35
CA VAL A 28 9.81 -15.25 -7.69
C VAL A 28 10.60 -16.51 -8.01
N PHE A 29 10.38 -17.57 -7.22
CA PHE A 29 11.16 -18.82 -7.27
C PHE A 29 12.67 -18.52 -7.19
N ASP A 30 13.45 -18.97 -8.18
CA ASP A 30 14.90 -18.76 -8.27
C ASP A 30 15.28 -17.42 -8.92
N ARG A 31 14.31 -16.58 -9.30
CA ARG A 31 14.58 -15.25 -9.88
C ARG A 31 14.68 -14.21 -8.76
N PRO A 32 15.81 -13.47 -8.66
CA PRO A 32 15.93 -12.38 -7.69
C PRO A 32 14.95 -11.26 -8.03
N GLY A 33 14.54 -10.50 -7.00
CA GLY A 33 13.76 -9.29 -7.20
C GLY A 33 14.56 -8.26 -8.01
N GLN A 34 13.87 -7.51 -8.85
CA GLN A 34 14.51 -6.55 -9.75
C GLN A 34 13.60 -5.36 -10.03
N VAL A 35 14.23 -4.21 -10.27
CA VAL A 35 13.55 -3.01 -10.75
C VAL A 35 13.69 -2.93 -12.26
N VAL A 36 12.56 -2.95 -12.97
CA VAL A 36 12.53 -3.01 -14.44
C VAL A 36 11.93 -1.72 -15.00
N PRO A 37 12.51 -1.08 -16.02
CA PRO A 37 11.86 0.03 -16.71
C PRO A 37 10.52 -0.42 -17.29
N ILE A 38 9.44 0.35 -17.07
CA ILE A 38 8.09 -0.09 -17.47
C ILE A 38 7.95 -0.29 -18.98
N GLU A 39 8.77 0.42 -19.78
CA GLU A 39 8.81 0.26 -21.25
C GLU A 39 9.36 -1.09 -21.70
N ARG A 40 10.03 -1.82 -20.79
CA ARG A 40 10.64 -3.13 -21.03
C ARG A 40 10.01 -4.24 -20.19
N ALA A 41 9.11 -3.90 -19.27
CA ALA A 41 8.45 -4.86 -18.41
C ALA A 41 7.59 -5.80 -19.25
N THR A 42 7.75 -7.09 -19.00
CA THR A 42 6.89 -8.13 -19.56
C THR A 42 5.53 -8.15 -18.85
N VAL A 43 4.55 -8.84 -19.44
CA VAL A 43 3.23 -9.01 -18.82
C VAL A 43 3.34 -9.72 -17.48
N ASP A 44 4.13 -10.79 -17.39
CA ASP A 44 4.36 -11.54 -16.15
C ASP A 44 5.01 -10.67 -15.06
N GLU A 45 5.98 -9.83 -15.41
CA GLU A 45 6.61 -8.90 -14.46
C GLU A 45 5.61 -7.88 -13.90
N ILE A 46 4.69 -7.38 -14.73
CA ILE A 46 3.59 -6.52 -14.27
C ILE A 46 2.64 -7.32 -13.35
N GLU A 47 2.31 -8.57 -13.68
CA GLU A 47 1.46 -9.41 -12.85
C GLU A 47 2.09 -9.67 -11.47
N PHE A 48 3.38 -10.03 -11.42
CA PHE A 48 4.09 -10.25 -10.16
C PHE A 48 4.16 -8.97 -9.32
N ALA A 49 4.41 -7.82 -9.94
CA ALA A 49 4.38 -6.54 -9.25
C ALA A 49 2.98 -6.22 -8.69
N LEU A 50 1.91 -6.49 -9.44
CA LEU A 50 0.54 -6.32 -8.96
C LEU A 50 0.23 -7.22 -7.76
N VAL A 51 0.67 -8.48 -7.77
CA VAL A 51 0.51 -9.38 -6.62
C VAL A 51 1.22 -8.84 -5.38
N ALA A 52 2.44 -8.30 -5.52
CA ALA A 52 3.16 -7.69 -4.41
C ALA A 52 2.45 -6.44 -3.88
N LEU A 53 1.99 -5.55 -4.77
CA LEU A 53 1.24 -4.35 -4.41
C LEU A 53 -0.09 -4.68 -3.72
N ALA A 54 -0.80 -5.70 -4.19
CA ALA A 54 -2.06 -6.14 -3.56
C ALA A 54 -1.84 -6.65 -2.12
N ARG A 55 -0.71 -7.31 -1.86
CA ARG A 55 -0.31 -7.71 -0.49
C ARG A 55 -0.03 -6.49 0.37
N GLN A 56 0.77 -5.55 -0.13
CA GLN A 56 1.06 -4.29 0.59
C GLN A 56 -0.21 -3.50 0.89
N GLN A 57 -1.15 -3.42 -0.05
CA GLN A 57 -2.45 -2.79 0.16
C GLN A 57 -3.26 -3.50 1.26
N SER A 58 -3.28 -4.83 1.25
CA SER A 58 -3.97 -5.62 2.27
C SER A 58 -3.37 -5.42 3.66
N ASP A 59 -2.03 -5.37 3.76
CA ASP A 59 -1.33 -5.15 5.02
C ASP A 59 -1.56 -3.73 5.56
N LEU A 60 -1.53 -2.72 4.68
CA LEU A 60 -1.87 -1.34 5.04
C LEU A 60 -3.32 -1.23 5.52
N TYR A 61 -4.27 -1.91 4.87
CA TYR A 61 -5.67 -1.94 5.28
C TYR A 61 -5.84 -2.56 6.67
N ARG A 62 -5.18 -3.70 6.94
CA ARG A 62 -5.22 -4.34 8.27
C ARG A 62 -4.60 -3.45 9.35
N LEU A 63 -3.46 -2.82 9.04
CA LEU A 63 -2.80 -1.90 9.97
C LEU A 63 -3.68 -0.70 10.31
N THR A 64 -4.28 -0.06 9.29
CA THR A 64 -5.20 1.06 9.53
C THR A 64 -6.42 0.65 10.33
N GLY A 65 -7.00 -0.52 10.05
CA GLY A 65 -8.09 -1.08 10.87
C GLY A 65 -7.70 -1.28 12.33
N ALA A 66 -6.53 -1.88 12.59
CA ALA A 66 -6.05 -2.08 13.96
C ALA A 66 -5.81 -0.77 14.71
N LEU A 67 -5.28 0.26 14.04
CA LEU A 67 -5.10 1.59 14.62
C LEU A 67 -6.43 2.30 14.89
N ASP A 68 -7.42 2.15 14.00
CA ASP A 68 -8.77 2.68 14.19
C ASP A 68 -9.47 2.04 15.40
N ASP A 69 -9.31 0.72 15.58
CA ASP A 69 -9.84 0.02 16.75
C ASP A 69 -9.21 0.50 18.06
N VAL A 70 -7.87 0.65 18.10
CA VAL A 70 -7.15 1.23 19.24
C VAL A 70 -7.67 2.64 19.54
N LEU A 71 -7.84 3.48 18.51
CA LEU A 71 -8.36 4.84 18.67
C LEU A 71 -9.77 4.82 19.28
N LYS A 72 -10.67 3.98 18.76
CA LYS A 72 -12.04 3.85 19.29
C LYS A 72 -12.05 3.41 20.75
N MET A 73 -11.24 2.40 21.11
CA MET A 73 -11.09 1.92 22.49
C MET A 73 -10.59 3.03 23.41
N ALA A 74 -9.52 3.74 23.01
CA ALA A 74 -8.98 4.85 23.79
C ALA A 74 -10.01 5.97 24.01
N ARG A 75 -10.79 6.31 22.97
CA ARG A 75 -11.83 7.35 23.03
C ARG A 75 -12.98 6.99 23.96
N ARG A 76 -13.37 5.71 24.03
CA ARG A 76 -14.38 5.25 25.01
C ARG A 76 -13.94 5.48 26.46
N GLN A 77 -12.64 5.46 26.71
CA GLN A 77 -12.04 5.75 28.01
C GLN A 77 -11.72 7.24 28.21
N GLY A 78 -12.22 8.11 27.33
CA GLY A 78 -12.08 9.57 27.44
C GLY A 78 -10.72 10.13 26.98
N ALA A 79 -9.84 9.32 26.40
CA ALA A 79 -8.55 9.81 25.92
C ALA A 79 -8.68 10.85 24.81
N CYS A 80 -7.78 11.84 24.78
CA CYS A 80 -7.77 12.91 23.80
C CYS A 80 -6.38 13.47 23.52
N GLY A 81 -6.23 14.15 22.37
CA GLY A 81 -5.02 14.89 22.02
C GLY A 81 -3.73 14.06 22.15
N ALA A 82 -2.92 14.40 23.15
CA ALA A 82 -1.61 13.83 23.43
C ALA A 82 -1.61 12.62 24.40
N ASP A 83 -2.79 12.15 24.81
CA ASP A 83 -2.92 10.99 25.70
C ASP A 83 -2.34 9.72 25.06
N ASN A 84 -1.83 8.81 25.91
CA ASN A 84 -1.33 7.52 25.44
C ASN A 84 -2.49 6.59 25.05
N ALA A 85 -2.72 6.46 23.74
CA ALA A 85 -3.82 5.68 23.18
C ALA A 85 -3.78 4.20 23.58
N ILE A 86 -2.60 3.58 23.67
CA ILE A 86 -2.48 2.15 24.02
C ILE A 86 -2.87 1.91 25.48
N LEU A 87 -2.37 2.75 26.41
CA LEU A 87 -2.74 2.64 27.82
C LEU A 87 -4.23 2.88 28.04
N ALA A 88 -4.82 3.86 27.33
CA ALA A 88 -6.26 4.11 27.40
C ALA A 88 -7.08 2.95 26.82
N ALA A 89 -6.69 2.43 25.66
CA ALA A 89 -7.36 1.28 25.05
C ALA A 89 -7.29 0.03 25.95
N ALA A 90 -6.16 -0.21 26.64
CA ALA A 90 -6.04 -1.33 27.58
C ALA A 90 -7.08 -1.28 28.72
N ARG A 91 -7.38 -0.08 29.25
CA ARG A 91 -8.42 0.10 30.27
C ARG A 91 -9.83 -0.24 29.77
N ASP A 92 -10.09 -0.05 28.47
CA ASP A 92 -11.37 -0.42 27.85
C ASP A 92 -11.61 -1.93 27.89
N LEU A 93 -10.54 -2.74 27.81
CA LEU A 93 -10.61 -4.20 27.95
C LEU A 93 -10.88 -4.63 29.40
N GLU A 94 -10.40 -3.86 30.37
CA GLU A 94 -10.54 -4.15 31.80
C GLU A 94 -11.95 -3.77 32.32
N GLY A 95 -12.53 -2.69 31.82
CA GLY A 95 -13.87 -2.21 32.18
C GLY A 95 -15.04 -2.96 31.54
N GLY A 96 -14.76 -3.90 30.62
CA GLY A 96 -15.75 -4.75 29.96
C GLY A 96 -16.01 -6.11 30.64
N LYS A 97 -15.44 -6.35 31.84
CA LYS A 97 -15.76 -7.48 32.72
C LYS A 97 -16.77 -7.06 33.78
#